data_AF-A0A1G4RB65-F1
#
_entry.id   AF-A0A1G4RB65-F1
#
_cell.length_a   1.000
_cell.length_b   1.000
_cell.length_c   1.000
_cell.angle_alpha   90.00
_cell.angle_beta   90.00
_cell.angle_gamma   90.00
#
_symmetry.space_group_name_H-M   'P 1'
#
loop_
_entity.id
_entity.type
_entity.pdbx_description
1 polymer ?
#
loop_
_entity_poly.entity_id
_entity_poly.type
_entity_poly.pdbx_seq_one_letter_code
_entity_poly.pdbx_strand_id
1 'polypeptide(L)' 'MTDDSRPLSELVAQGWEILNYSSSHDATNGAIVENFLLRKQKMHRILSVRPKVLGKGFVTKEIDI' A
#
# COMPACT_ATOMS: atom_id res chain seq x y z
N MET A 1 -17.75 13.54 -1.69
CA MET A 1 -17.56 12.08 -1.65
C MET A 1 -16.21 11.86 -0.99
N THR A 2 -16.17 11.36 0.24
CA THR A 2 -14.91 10.98 0.89
C THR A 2 -14.31 9.86 0.06
N ASP A 3 -13.10 10.07 -0.43
CA ASP A 3 -12.33 9.09 -1.17
C ASP A 3 -11.90 8.00 -0.18
N ASP A 4 -12.84 7.13 0.19
CA ASP A 4 -12.68 5.98 1.09
C ASP A 4 -11.91 4.86 0.37
N SER A 5 -10.88 5.21 -0.41
CA SER A 5 -10.05 4.24 -1.11
C SER A 5 -9.44 3.29 -0.09
N ARG A 6 -9.70 2.00 -0.28
CA ARG A 6 -9.17 0.91 0.55
C ARG A 6 -8.19 0.12 -0.33
N PRO A 7 -7.00 0.68 -0.63
CA PRO A 7 -6.14 0.19 -1.70
C PRO A 7 -5.76 -1.29 -1.55
N LEU A 8 -5.47 -1.72 -0.31
CA LEU A 8 -5.20 -3.12 -0.04
C LEU A 8 -6.43 -4.01 -0.25
N SER A 9 -7.61 -3.58 0.24
CA SER A 9 -8.85 -4.34 0.05
C SER A 9 -9.25 -4.47 -1.42
N GLU A 10 -9.02 -3.43 -2.21
CA GLU A 10 -9.26 -3.43 -3.65
C GLU A 10 -8.35 -4.43 -4.38
N LEU A 11 -7.05 -4.46 -4.06
CA LEU A 11 -6.13 -5.45 -4.64
C LEU A 11 -6.48 -6.88 -4.21
N VAL A 12 -6.83 -7.09 -2.94
CA VAL A 12 -7.29 -8.40 -2.46
C VAL A 12 -8.56 -8.84 -3.19
N ALA A 13 -9.53 -7.95 -3.39
CA ALA A 13 -10.75 -8.24 -4.15
C ALA A 13 -10.47 -8.58 -5.63
N GLN A 14 -9.38 -8.04 -6.20
CA GLN A 14 -8.91 -8.40 -7.53
C GLN A 14 -8.13 -9.72 -7.58
N GLY A 15 -7.97 -10.42 -6.45
CA GLY A 15 -7.28 -11.71 -6.38
C GLY A 15 -5.78 -11.62 -6.15
N TRP A 16 -5.28 -10.51 -5.60
CA TRP A 16 -3.92 -10.45 -5.07
C TRP A 16 -3.86 -11.07 -3.67
N GLU A 17 -2.88 -11.93 -3.44
CA GLU A 17 -2.59 -12.57 -2.16
C GLU A 17 -1.52 -11.78 -1.42
N ILE A 18 -1.69 -11.56 -0.12
CA ILE A 18 -0.66 -10.93 0.72
C ILE A 18 0.36 -11.99 1.13
N LEU A 19 1.61 -11.83 0.69
CA LEU A 19 2.72 -12.71 1.05
C LEU A 19 3.49 -12.23 2.27
N ASN A 20 3.64 -10.91 2.42
CA ASN A 20 4.42 -10.33 3.50
C ASN A 20 3.92 -8.92 3.84
N TYR A 21 4.22 -8.48 5.06
CA TYR A 21 3.97 -7.14 5.55
C TYR A 21 5.20 -6.64 6.32
N SER A 22 5.58 -5.41 6.05
CA SER A 22 6.58 -4.70 6.85
C SER A 22 6.20 -3.22 7.02
N SER A 23 6.65 -2.65 8.12
CA SER A 23 6.46 -1.23 8.42
C SER A 23 7.83 -0.56 8.52
N SER A 24 7.98 0.61 7.93
CA SER A 24 9.21 1.39 8.00
C SER A 24 8.93 2.84 8.36
N HIS A 25 9.91 3.48 9.00
CA HIS A 25 9.85 4.91 9.28
C HIS A 25 10.54 5.67 8.15
N ASP A 26 9.77 6.47 7.39
CA ASP A 26 10.33 7.38 6.40
C ASP A 26 10.77 8.66 7.10
N ALA A 27 12.07 8.74 7.40
CA ALA A 27 12.69 9.88 8.06
C ALA A 27 12.54 11.20 7.27
N THR A 28 12.30 11.15 5.96
CA THR A 28 12.10 12.35 5.12
C THR A 28 10.74 12.98 5.36
N ASN A 29 9.72 12.15 5.53
CA ASN A 29 8.33 12.58 5.68
C ASN A 29 7.82 12.48 7.13
N GLY A 30 8.64 11.99 8.06
CA GLY A 30 8.27 11.75 9.45
C GLY A 30 7.10 10.77 9.62
N ALA A 31 6.82 9.95 8.60
CA ALA A 31 5.63 9.13 8.50
C ALA A 31 5.98 7.64 8.54
N ILE A 32 5.08 6.87 9.12
CA ILE A 32 5.12 5.41 9.00
C ILE A 32 4.65 5.04 7.58
N VAL A 33 5.40 4.17 6.93
CA VAL A 33 5.08 3.59 5.63
C VAL A 33 4.84 2.10 5.81
N GLU A 34 3.63 1.67 5.49
CA GLU A 34 3.25 0.26 5.47
C GLU A 34 3.54 -0.33 4.10
N ASN A 35 4.17 -1.50 4.04
CA ASN A 35 4.54 -2.17 2.80
C ASN A 35 3.94 -3.57 2.78
N PHE A 36 3.26 -3.90 1.69
CA PHE A 36 2.68 -5.21 1.45
C PHE A 36 3.32 -5.83 0.21
N LEU A 37 3.93 -7.01 0.38
CA LEU A 37 4.31 -7.83 -0.76
C LEU A 37 3.08 -8.65 -1.16
N LEU A 38 2.65 -8.45 -2.40
CA LEU A 38 1.48 -9.08 -2.99
C LEU A 38 1.91 -10.02 -4.11
N ARG A 39 1.13 -11.09 -4.31
CA ARG A 39 1.27 -12.01 -5.44
C ARG A 39 -0.05 -12.21 -6.15
N LYS A 40 -0.02 -12.24 -7.48
CA LYS A 40 -1.12 -12.74 -8.29
C LYS A 40 -0.55 -13.58 -9.41
N GLN A 41 -0.86 -14.88 -9.41
CA GLN A 41 -0.28 -15.85 -10.33
C GLN A 41 1.26 -15.84 -10.26
N LYS A 42 1.95 -15.42 -11.33
CA LYS A 42 3.43 -15.33 -11.40
C LYS A 42 3.96 -13.89 -11.24
N MET A 43 3.11 -12.93 -10.89
CA MET A 43 3.49 -11.53 -10.73
C MET A 43 3.57 -11.16 -9.24
N HIS A 44 4.56 -10.36 -8.88
CA HIS A 44 4.70 -9.76 -7.56
C HIS A 44 4.52 -8.25 -7.63
N ARG A 45 3.96 -7.68 -6.57
CA ARG A 45 3.77 -6.24 -6.43
C ARG A 45 4.06 -5.82 -5.00
N ILE A 46 4.76 -4.71 -4.83
CA ILE A 46 4.85 -4.01 -3.55
C ILE A 46 3.81 -2.91 -3.56
N LEU A 47 2.88 -2.94 -2.60
CA LEU A 47 2.03 -1.80 -2.27
C LEU A 47 2.60 -1.12 -1.03
N SER A 48 3.08 0.11 -1.18
CA SER A 48 3.42 1.00 -0.07
C SER A 48 2.26 1.94 0.22
N VAL A 49 1.88 2.09 1.49
CA VAL A 49 0.80 2.97 1.95
C VAL A 49 1.32 3.85 3.07
N ARG A 50 1.08 5.16 2.98
CA ARG A 50 1.36 6.09 4.07
C ARG A 50 0.25 7.13 4.22
N PRO A 51 0.03 7.70 5.41
CA PRO A 51 -0.86 8.83 5.57
C PRO A 51 -0.42 10.03 4.72
N LYS A 52 -1.40 10.80 4.21
CA LYS A 52 -1.12 12.11 3.63
C LYS A 52 -0.64 13.08 4.71
N VAL A 53 0.34 13.91 4.37
CA VAL A 53 0.83 14.99 5.26
C VAL A 53 -0.19 16.13 5.35
N LEU A 54 -0.96 16.35 4.27
CA LEU A 54 -2.01 17.37 4.21
C LEU A 54 -3.33 16.77 3.69
N GLY A 55 -4.42 17.04 4.40
CA GLY A 55 -5.76 16.53 4.07
C GLY A 55 -6.03 15.12 4.62
N LYS A 56 -7.18 14.53 4.24
CA LYS A 56 -7.57 13.17 4.63
C LYS A 56 -7.13 12.14 3.58
N GLY A 57 -6.78 10.94 4.04
CA GLY A 57 -6.52 9.77 3.20
C GLY A 57 -5.05 9.34 3.16
N PHE A 58 -4.74 8.46 2.21
CA PHE A 58 -3.44 7.83 2.08
C PHE A 58 -2.77 8.20 0.75
N VAL A 59 -1.44 8.12 0.72
CA VAL A 59 -0.65 8.06 -0.50
C VAL A 59 -0.22 6.62 -0.70
N THR A 60 -0.46 6.09 -1.89
CA THR A 60 -0.02 4.75 -2.27
C THR A 60 1.07 4.82 -3.33
N LYS A 61 1.95 3.82 -3.30
CA LYS A 61 2.92 3.55 -4.37
C LYS A 61 2.89 2.07 -4.68
N GLU A 62 2.72 1.74 -5.94
CA GLU A 62 2.74 0.35 -6.43
C GLU A 62 3.98 0.12 -7.28
N ILE A 63 4.69 -0.98 -7.05
CA ILE A 63 5.89 -1.37 -7.80
C ILE A 63 5.76 -2.84 -8.16
N ASP A 64 5.69 -3.15 -9.46
CA ASP A 64 5.75 -4.53 -9.96
C ASP A 64 7.22 -5.02 -9.94
N ILE A 65 7.44 -6.23 -9.43
CA ILE A 65 8.78 -6.85 -9.29
C ILE A 65 8.82 -8.30 -9.81
#